data_AF-A0AAV9Z796-F1
#
_entry.id   AF-A0AAV9Z796-F1
#
_cell.length_a   1.000
_cell.length_b   1.000
_cell.length_c   1.000
_cell.angle_alpha   90.00
_cell.angle_beta   90.00
_cell.angle_gamma   90.00
#
_symmetry.space_group_name_H-M   'P 1'
#
loop_
_entity.id
_entity.type
_entity.pdbx_description
1 polymer ?
#
loop_
_entity_poly.entity_id
_entity_poly.type
_entity_poly.pdbx_seq_one_letter_code
_entity_poly.pdbx_strand_id
1 'polypeptide(L)'
;MTVPAAVVDSPFGSFPTHARSSPSNSSTVGRIWQEWTPRLISRFSPSRQSMPNHEIFDDNASILAARSPFPPQMLTNDSVSELSFQLYPHSVDSASLKSADSASIKFPTPQPPLPTDAELAERARAREVAAKSADGHLRQAPSVADADSALKDIGTVLRPPRKKGPGYIDPKLDPFTRSRIEGIRSFLALYASPQSPTYGKWKAASIAAALTMGRSTYCARVLRRLAREYISDRSLLPENLYGYWN
;
A
#
# COMPACT_ATOMS: atom_id res chain seq x y z
N MET A 1 -3.61 43.67 51.99
CA MET A 1 -4.86 43.28 51.30
C MET A 1 -4.79 41.78 51.09
N THR A 2 -5.48 41.04 51.96
CA THR A 2 -5.35 39.59 52.12
C THR A 2 -6.56 38.94 51.49
N VAL A 3 -6.36 38.07 50.51
CA VAL A 3 -7.43 37.34 49.82
C VAL A 3 -7.66 36.00 50.54
N PRO A 4 -8.90 35.65 50.95
CA PRO A 4 -9.16 34.39 51.63
C PRO A 4 -9.27 33.22 50.65
N ALA A 5 -8.68 32.09 51.05
CA ALA A 5 -8.75 30.81 50.36
C ALA A 5 -10.15 30.18 50.55
N ALA A 6 -10.85 29.97 49.44
CA ALA A 6 -12.10 29.22 49.42
C ALA A 6 -11.78 27.72 49.31
N VAL A 7 -12.00 27.01 50.41
CA VAL A 7 -12.09 25.55 50.49
C VAL A 7 -13.39 25.13 49.80
N VAL A 8 -13.28 24.37 48.71
CA VAL A 8 -14.42 23.74 48.05
C VAL A 8 -14.37 22.26 48.40
N ASP A 9 -15.11 21.88 49.44
CA ASP A 9 -15.47 20.50 49.73
C ASP A 9 -16.30 19.95 48.58
N SER A 10 -15.76 18.96 47.86
CA SER A 10 -16.53 18.16 46.90
C SER A 10 -16.91 16.83 47.56
N PRO A 11 -18.21 16.51 47.66
CA PRO A 11 -18.65 15.25 48.22
C PRO A 11 -18.30 14.09 47.27
N PHE A 12 -17.43 13.21 47.75
CA PHE A 12 -17.14 11.91 47.17
C PHE A 12 -18.45 11.09 47.11
N GLY A 13 -19.11 11.13 45.95
CA GLY A 13 -20.18 10.20 45.62
C GLY A 13 -19.58 8.82 45.39
N SER A 14 -19.80 7.92 46.33
CA SER A 14 -19.57 6.48 46.18
C SER A 14 -20.34 5.97 44.96
N PHE A 15 -19.61 5.59 43.90
CA PHE A 15 -20.17 4.85 42.79
C PHE A 15 -20.29 3.37 43.16
N PRO A 16 -21.40 2.70 42.80
CA PRO A 16 -21.59 1.28 43.05
C PRO A 16 -20.64 0.44 42.19
N THR A 17 -19.85 -0.39 42.86
CA THR A 17 -19.00 -1.43 42.28
C THR A 17 -19.88 -2.55 41.72
N HIS A 18 -20.47 -2.34 40.55
CA HIS A 18 -21.03 -3.44 39.78
C HIS A 18 -19.87 -4.19 39.14
N ALA A 19 -19.54 -5.34 39.74
CA ALA A 19 -18.73 -6.38 39.15
C ALA A 19 -19.29 -6.73 37.77
N ARG A 20 -18.68 -6.15 36.72
CA ARG A 20 -18.96 -6.50 35.33
C ARG A 20 -18.20 -7.79 35.06
N SER A 21 -18.94 -8.89 35.10
CA SER A 21 -18.55 -10.18 34.55
C SER A 21 -17.96 -9.95 33.16
N SER A 22 -16.67 -10.25 33.00
CA SER A 22 -16.01 -10.26 31.70
C SER A 22 -16.63 -11.36 30.83
N PRO A 23 -17.31 -11.05 29.71
CA PRO A 23 -17.49 -12.07 28.69
C PRO A 23 -16.13 -12.28 28.01
N SER A 24 -15.56 -13.46 28.21
CA SER A 24 -14.49 -13.98 27.37
C SER A 24 -15.04 -14.16 25.95
N ASN A 25 -15.07 -13.09 25.17
CA ASN A 25 -15.29 -13.16 23.73
C ASN A 25 -13.96 -13.51 23.05
N SER A 26 -13.45 -14.69 23.38
CA SER A 26 -12.64 -15.46 22.44
C SER A 26 -13.57 -15.93 21.33
N SER A 27 -13.16 -15.73 20.08
CA SER A 27 -13.73 -16.34 18.88
C SER A 27 -15.05 -15.74 18.39
N THR A 28 -14.95 -14.74 17.50
CA THR A 28 -15.66 -14.65 16.20
C THR A 28 -15.34 -13.29 15.55
N VAL A 29 -14.07 -13.08 15.18
CA VAL A 29 -13.70 -12.20 14.06
C VAL A 29 -12.91 -13.07 13.09
N GLY A 30 -13.60 -14.10 12.61
CA GLY A 30 -13.17 -14.94 11.51
C GLY A 30 -13.83 -14.46 10.23
N ARG A 31 -13.00 -14.18 9.23
CA ARG A 31 -13.28 -14.33 7.78
C ARG A 31 -14.11 -13.24 7.08
N ILE A 32 -13.52 -12.04 6.92
CA ILE A 32 -13.76 -11.22 5.71
C ILE A 32 -12.43 -10.60 5.22
N TRP A 33 -11.39 -11.45 5.11
CA TRP A 33 -10.11 -11.09 4.49
C TRP A 33 -9.46 -12.27 3.72
N GLN A 34 -10.24 -13.29 3.31
CA GLN A 34 -9.71 -14.47 2.62
C GLN A 34 -10.04 -14.60 1.12
N GLU A 35 -10.65 -13.60 0.46
CA GLU A 35 -11.02 -13.74 -0.97
C GLU A 35 -10.29 -12.81 -1.95
N TRP A 36 -9.18 -12.18 -1.53
CA TRP A 36 -8.28 -11.48 -2.45
C TRP A 36 -6.87 -12.07 -2.44
N THR A 37 -6.78 -13.39 -2.62
CA THR A 37 -5.59 -13.99 -3.24
C THR A 37 -5.92 -14.24 -4.70
N PRO A 38 -5.28 -13.56 -5.67
CA PRO A 38 -5.19 -14.15 -6.98
C PRO A 38 -4.42 -15.47 -6.81
N ARG A 39 -5.05 -16.58 -7.20
CA ARG A 39 -4.35 -17.84 -7.52
C ARG A 39 -3.37 -17.55 -8.64
N LEU A 40 -2.20 -17.02 -8.32
CA LEU A 40 -1.08 -16.80 -9.22
C LEU A 40 0.17 -16.54 -8.37
N ILE A 41 0.73 -17.62 -7.82
CA ILE A 41 2.17 -17.93 -7.69
C ILE A 41 2.21 -19.41 -7.30
N SER A 42 2.12 -20.28 -8.31
CA SER A 42 2.72 -21.61 -8.26
C SER A 42 3.72 -21.62 -9.40
N ARG A 43 4.99 -21.39 -9.04
CA ARG A 43 6.25 -21.71 -9.75
C ARG A 43 7.36 -20.77 -9.27
N PHE A 44 7.78 -20.98 -8.03
CA PHE A 44 9.19 -20.80 -7.68
C PHE A 44 9.51 -21.86 -6.64
N SER A 45 9.82 -23.06 -7.15
CA SER A 45 10.36 -24.16 -6.35
C SER A 45 11.87 -23.93 -6.27
N PRO A 46 12.46 -23.60 -5.11
CA PRO A 46 13.90 -23.65 -4.96
C PRO A 46 14.32 -25.12 -5.03
N SER A 47 15.15 -25.44 -6.02
CA SER A 47 15.82 -26.73 -6.17
C SER A 47 16.53 -27.07 -4.86
N ARG A 48 15.90 -27.91 -4.04
CA ARG A 48 16.44 -28.43 -2.79
C ARG A 48 17.41 -29.54 -3.19
N GLN A 49 18.70 -29.25 -3.03
CA GLN A 49 19.75 -30.25 -3.15
C GLN A 49 19.43 -31.44 -2.24
N SER A 50 19.54 -32.62 -2.85
CA SER A 50 19.53 -33.94 -2.25
C SER A 50 20.49 -34.03 -1.07
N MET A 51 19.99 -34.48 0.09
CA MET A 51 20.77 -35.14 1.13
C MET A 51 19.98 -36.38 1.57
N PRO A 52 20.59 -37.58 1.61
CA PRO A 52 19.88 -38.81 1.92
C PRO A 52 19.79 -39.08 3.43
N ASN A 53 18.68 -39.73 3.80
CA ASN A 53 18.47 -40.70 4.86
C ASN A 53 19.01 -40.39 6.28
N HIS A 54 18.08 -40.16 7.21
CA HIS A 54 18.12 -40.92 8.46
C HIS A 54 16.72 -41.20 9.00
N GLU A 55 16.64 -42.41 9.56
CA GLU A 55 15.53 -43.23 9.96
C GLU A 55 14.69 -42.74 11.17
N ILE A 56 13.42 -43.20 11.16
CA ILE A 56 12.62 -43.76 12.27
C ILE A 56 12.36 -42.85 13.49
N PHE A 57 11.08 -42.47 13.65
CA PHE A 57 10.34 -42.71 14.90
C PHE A 57 8.85 -42.81 14.59
N ASP A 58 8.33 -44.03 14.73
CA ASP A 58 6.90 -44.34 14.78
C ASP A 58 6.27 -43.89 16.11
N ASP A 59 4.94 -43.92 16.13
CA ASP A 59 4.02 -43.87 17.28
C ASP A 59 3.38 -42.51 17.62
N ASN A 60 2.27 -42.21 16.94
CA ASN A 60 1.00 -42.10 17.67
C ASN A 60 -0.20 -42.25 16.72
N ALA A 61 -0.70 -43.48 16.68
CA ALA A 61 -1.97 -43.84 16.10
C ALA A 61 -3.12 -43.53 17.06
N SER A 62 -4.30 -43.29 16.48
CA SER A 62 -5.65 -43.31 17.07
C SER A 62 -6.23 -41.94 17.43
N ILE A 63 -7.13 -41.45 16.57
CA ILE A 63 -8.58 -41.42 16.86
C ILE A 63 -9.35 -41.05 15.57
N LEU A 64 -10.12 -42.03 15.10
CA LEU A 64 -11.44 -41.98 14.44
C LEU A 64 -11.63 -40.97 13.28
N ALA A 65 -11.59 -41.39 12.01
CA ALA A 65 -12.62 -42.17 11.31
C ALA A 65 -14.03 -41.53 11.31
N ALA A 66 -14.25 -40.55 10.43
CA ALA A 66 -15.56 -40.27 9.86
C ALA A 66 -15.45 -40.23 8.33
N ARG A 67 -15.91 -41.32 7.72
CA ARG A 67 -16.07 -41.53 6.28
C ARG A 67 -16.98 -40.46 5.70
N SER A 68 -16.50 -39.69 4.72
CA SER A 68 -17.35 -39.00 3.76
C SER A 68 -17.19 -39.68 2.39
N PRO A 69 -18.25 -40.26 1.81
CA PRO A 69 -18.20 -40.91 0.52
C PRO A 69 -18.47 -39.88 -0.57
N PHE A 70 -17.44 -39.13 -0.98
CA PHE A 70 -17.49 -38.43 -2.25
C PHE A 70 -16.60 -39.17 -3.26
N PRO A 71 -17.17 -39.69 -4.36
CA PRO A 71 -16.37 -40.36 -5.38
C PRO A 71 -15.41 -39.36 -6.03
N PRO A 72 -14.18 -39.80 -6.36
CA PRO A 72 -13.26 -38.98 -7.14
C PRO A 72 -13.84 -38.79 -8.54
N GLN A 73 -14.31 -37.58 -8.82
CA GLN A 73 -14.57 -37.13 -10.19
C GLN A 73 -13.21 -37.11 -10.90
N MET A 74 -12.97 -38.12 -11.70
CA MET A 74 -11.91 -38.16 -12.71
C MET A 74 -12.21 -37.07 -13.74
N LEU A 75 -11.74 -35.85 -13.49
CA LEU A 75 -11.68 -34.82 -14.50
C LEU A 75 -10.55 -35.20 -15.45
N THR A 76 -10.95 -35.73 -16.60
CA THR A 76 -10.12 -35.98 -17.77
C THR A 76 -9.38 -34.70 -18.14
N ASN A 77 -8.06 -34.77 -18.08
CA ASN A 77 -7.13 -33.77 -18.59
C ASN A 77 -7.09 -33.85 -20.12
N ASP A 78 -8.17 -33.47 -20.79
CA ASP A 78 -8.16 -33.27 -22.24
C ASP A 78 -8.79 -31.93 -22.54
N SER A 79 -7.92 -30.95 -22.75
CA SER A 79 -8.09 -29.71 -23.52
C SER A 79 -7.38 -28.56 -22.81
N VAL A 80 -6.07 -28.70 -22.67
CA VAL A 80 -5.17 -27.54 -22.71
C VAL A 80 -5.27 -27.01 -24.13
N SER A 81 -6.28 -26.16 -24.35
CA SER A 81 -6.29 -25.24 -25.47
C SER A 81 -5.02 -24.42 -25.37
N GLU A 82 -4.09 -24.76 -26.24
CA GLU A 82 -2.89 -24.06 -26.62
C GLU A 82 -3.26 -22.61 -26.95
N LEU A 83 -3.38 -21.77 -25.91
CA LEU A 83 -3.26 -20.32 -26.06
C LEU A 83 -1.78 -20.04 -26.31
N SER A 84 -1.36 -20.42 -27.51
CA SER A 84 -0.22 -19.83 -28.19
C SER A 84 -0.47 -18.33 -28.18
N PHE A 85 0.16 -17.64 -27.24
CA PHE A 85 0.48 -16.24 -27.39
C PHE A 85 1.40 -16.19 -28.61
N GLN A 86 0.79 -16.11 -29.79
CA GLN A 86 1.44 -15.65 -31.00
C GLN A 86 2.07 -14.32 -30.62
N LEU A 87 3.38 -14.39 -30.36
CA LEU A 87 4.31 -13.29 -30.50
C LEU A 87 4.01 -12.70 -31.87
N TYR A 88 3.16 -11.68 -31.92
CA TYR A 88 2.99 -10.87 -33.10
C TYR A 88 4.38 -10.32 -33.41
N PRO A 89 5.02 -10.72 -34.53
CA PRO A 89 6.12 -9.94 -35.04
C PRO A 89 5.51 -8.59 -35.41
N HIS A 90 5.74 -7.58 -34.57
CA HIS A 90 5.56 -6.20 -35.00
C HIS A 90 6.61 -5.93 -36.08
N SER A 91 6.29 -6.34 -37.31
CA SER A 91 6.93 -5.85 -38.52
C SER A 91 6.55 -4.37 -38.63
N VAL A 92 7.36 -3.53 -38.00
CA VAL A 92 7.39 -2.11 -38.31
C VAL A 92 8.15 -1.98 -39.61
N ASP A 93 7.44 -2.20 -40.72
CA ASP A 93 7.85 -1.72 -42.03
C ASP A 93 8.01 -0.21 -41.93
N SER A 94 9.25 0.18 -41.64
CA SER A 94 9.70 1.55 -41.56
C SER A 94 9.79 2.03 -43.00
N ALA A 95 8.65 2.43 -43.55
CA ALA A 95 8.56 3.16 -44.80
C ALA A 95 9.34 4.47 -44.63
N SER A 96 10.59 4.41 -45.06
CA SER A 96 11.54 5.49 -45.21
C SER A 96 10.99 6.46 -46.26
N LEU A 97 10.08 7.35 -45.85
CA LEU A 97 9.77 8.55 -46.60
C LEU A 97 10.94 9.51 -46.42
N LYS A 98 11.84 9.48 -47.41
CA LYS A 98 12.86 10.48 -47.67
C LYS A 98 12.16 11.82 -47.91
N SER A 99 11.85 12.52 -46.82
CA SER A 99 11.40 13.91 -46.85
C SER A 99 12.56 14.75 -47.35
N ALA A 100 12.38 15.31 -48.55
CA ALA A 100 13.34 16.16 -49.21
C ALA A 100 13.76 17.32 -48.30
N ASP A 101 15.03 17.68 -48.45
CA ASP A 101 15.75 18.75 -47.76
C ASP A 101 15.01 20.08 -47.87
N SER A 102 14.13 20.34 -46.90
CA SER A 102 13.71 21.70 -46.62
C SER A 102 14.84 22.33 -45.81
N ALA A 103 15.65 23.13 -46.50
CA ALA A 103 16.70 23.95 -45.91
C ALA A 103 16.08 24.89 -44.87
N SER A 104 15.92 24.36 -43.65
CA SER A 104 15.48 25.10 -42.48
C SER A 104 16.53 26.15 -42.21
N ILE A 105 16.23 27.38 -42.60
CA ILE A 105 16.96 28.58 -42.22
C ILE A 105 16.92 28.59 -40.69
N LYS A 106 17.97 28.07 -40.06
CA LYS A 106 18.18 28.17 -38.62
C LYS A 106 18.38 29.64 -38.31
N PHE A 107 17.27 30.31 -37.99
CA PHE A 107 17.35 31.61 -37.34
C PHE A 107 18.23 31.43 -36.10
N PRO A 108 19.23 32.31 -35.88
CA PRO A 108 20.01 32.26 -34.67
C PRO A 108 19.03 32.40 -33.51
N THR A 109 18.84 31.32 -32.74
CA THR A 109 18.03 31.37 -31.53
C THR A 109 18.58 32.52 -30.69
N PRO A 110 17.77 33.55 -30.39
CA PRO A 110 18.25 34.68 -29.60
C PRO A 110 18.87 34.10 -28.34
N GLN A 111 20.13 34.47 -28.09
CA GLN A 111 20.81 34.01 -26.88
C GLN A 111 19.95 34.46 -25.70
N PRO A 112 19.58 33.55 -24.79
CA PRO A 112 18.85 33.95 -23.60
C PRO A 112 19.68 35.02 -22.89
N PRO A 113 19.05 36.10 -22.40
CA PRO A 113 19.77 37.15 -21.71
C PRO A 113 20.62 36.54 -20.60
N LEU A 114 21.86 37.02 -20.48
CA LEU A 114 22.76 36.58 -19.43
C LEU A 114 22.05 36.77 -18.08
N PRO A 115 21.98 35.74 -17.23
CA PRO A 115 21.28 35.84 -15.96
C PRO A 115 21.93 36.91 -15.10
N THR A 116 21.11 37.75 -14.49
CA THR A 116 21.58 38.82 -13.60
C THR A 116 22.16 38.23 -12.31
N ASP A 117 23.01 38.98 -11.61
CA ASP A 117 23.62 38.54 -10.35
C ASP A 117 22.57 38.16 -9.29
N ALA A 118 21.40 38.80 -9.32
CA ALA A 118 20.26 38.47 -8.47
C ALA A 118 19.70 37.07 -8.77
N GLU A 119 19.53 36.71 -10.05
CA GLU A 119 19.07 35.38 -10.44
C GLU A 119 20.10 34.30 -10.11
N LEU A 120 21.40 34.61 -10.20
CA LEU A 120 22.46 33.70 -9.79
C LEU A 120 22.42 33.43 -8.29
N ALA A 121 22.20 34.46 -7.47
CA ALA A 121 22.02 34.31 -6.03
C ALA A 121 20.77 33.48 -5.67
N GLU A 122 19.65 33.70 -6.36
CA GLU A 122 18.43 32.92 -6.16
C GLU A 122 18.61 31.45 -6.55
N ARG A 123 19.24 31.17 -7.69
CA ARG A 123 19.59 29.81 -8.12
C ARG A 123 20.54 29.11 -7.13
N ALA A 124 21.48 29.85 -6.55
CA ALA A 124 22.38 29.30 -5.53
C ALA A 124 21.61 28.88 -4.27
N ARG A 125 20.68 29.72 -3.79
CA ARG A 125 19.79 29.38 -2.66
C ARG A 125 18.91 28.18 -2.97
N ALA A 126 18.30 28.13 -4.16
CA ALA A 126 17.48 27.00 -4.57
C ALA A 126 18.29 25.68 -4.63
N ARG A 127 19.54 25.74 -5.11
CA ARG A 127 20.46 24.58 -5.10
C ARG A 127 20.84 24.15 -3.69
N GLU A 128 21.07 25.07 -2.77
CA GLU A 128 21.41 24.73 -1.39
C GLU A 128 20.23 24.05 -0.68
N VAL A 129 19.01 24.54 -0.89
CA VAL A 129 17.78 23.89 -0.38
C VAL A 129 17.62 22.50 -0.99
N ALA A 130 17.85 22.36 -2.31
CA ALA A 130 17.79 21.07 -2.98
C ALA A 130 18.89 20.10 -2.51
N ALA A 131 20.11 20.60 -2.24
CA ALA A 131 21.23 19.80 -1.76
C ALA A 131 21.01 19.32 -0.32
N LYS A 132 20.47 20.17 0.56
CA LYS A 132 20.01 19.75 1.90
C LYS A 132 18.89 18.71 1.81
N SER A 133 18.05 18.79 0.78
CA SER A 133 17.03 17.78 0.52
C SER A 133 17.56 16.50 -0.17
N ALA A 134 18.80 16.50 -0.67
CA ALA A 134 19.45 15.34 -1.29
C ALA A 134 20.03 14.36 -0.26
N ASP A 135 20.00 14.74 1.02
CA ASP A 135 20.28 13.82 2.11
C ASP A 135 19.43 12.56 1.93
N GLY A 136 20.09 11.41 1.80
CA GLY A 136 19.47 10.11 1.50
C GLY A 136 18.40 9.65 2.51
N HIS A 137 18.13 10.45 3.53
CA HIS A 137 17.00 10.40 4.44
C HIS A 137 15.66 10.24 3.71
N LEU A 138 15.47 10.89 2.55
CA LEU A 138 14.26 10.66 1.72
C LEU A 138 14.14 9.22 1.21
N ARG A 139 15.18 8.40 1.27
CA ARG A 139 15.14 6.97 0.89
C ARG A 139 14.87 6.06 2.08
N GLN A 140 15.02 6.53 3.31
CA GLN A 140 14.77 5.72 4.50
C GLN A 140 13.29 5.35 4.61
N ALA A 141 13.02 4.16 5.12
CA ALA A 141 11.66 3.75 5.42
C ALA A 141 11.18 4.51 6.66
N PRO A 142 9.91 4.95 6.70
CA PRO A 142 9.34 5.50 7.93
C PRO A 142 9.32 4.44 9.04
N SER A 143 9.18 4.87 10.30
CA SER A 143 9.04 3.94 11.41
C SER A 143 7.76 3.10 11.26
N VAL A 144 7.80 1.86 11.73
CA VAL A 144 6.63 0.97 11.75
C VAL A 144 5.51 1.56 12.61
N ALA A 145 5.85 2.23 13.72
CA ALA A 145 4.88 2.91 14.58
C ALA A 145 4.16 4.06 13.85
N ASP A 146 4.89 4.85 13.06
CA ASP A 146 4.32 5.94 12.26
C ASP A 146 3.41 5.41 11.15
N ALA A 147 3.78 4.27 10.56
CA ALA A 147 2.96 3.56 9.58
C ALA A 147 1.68 2.98 10.19
N ASP A 148 1.72 2.45 11.42
CA ASP A 148 0.52 1.95 12.11
C ASP A 148 -0.44 3.08 12.50
N SER A 149 0.10 4.20 12.99
CA SER A 149 -0.73 5.39 13.25
C SER A 149 -1.40 5.93 11.97
N ALA A 150 -0.64 5.97 10.86
CA ALA A 150 -1.14 6.32 9.54
C ALA A 150 -2.28 5.41 9.08
N LEU A 151 -2.12 4.11 9.29
CA LEU A 151 -3.07 3.11 8.85
C LEU A 151 -4.43 3.27 9.55
N LYS A 152 -4.41 3.59 10.85
CA LYS A 152 -5.62 3.88 11.64
C LYS A 152 -6.33 5.14 11.12
N ASP A 153 -5.55 6.19 10.89
CA ASP A 153 -6.05 7.46 10.38
C ASP A 153 -6.72 7.31 9.01
N ILE A 154 -6.06 6.65 8.05
CA ILE A 154 -6.64 6.31 6.73
C ILE A 154 -7.93 5.50 6.86
N GLY A 155 -8.02 4.61 7.85
CA GLY A 155 -9.23 3.87 8.17
C GLY A 155 -10.42 4.79 8.45
N THR A 156 -10.19 5.87 9.19
CA THR A 156 -11.20 6.88 9.50
C THR A 156 -11.54 7.77 8.30
N VAL A 157 -10.56 8.09 7.45
CA VAL A 157 -10.77 8.87 6.22
C VAL A 157 -11.62 8.09 5.21
N LEU A 158 -11.31 6.80 4.99
CA LEU A 158 -12.06 5.96 4.04
C LEU A 158 -13.45 5.56 4.56
N ARG A 159 -13.61 5.46 5.87
CA ARG A 159 -14.85 4.99 6.52
C ARG A 159 -15.13 5.84 7.75
N PRO A 160 -15.53 7.11 7.58
CA PRO A 160 -15.82 7.97 8.71
C PRO A 160 -17.04 7.41 9.48
N PRO A 161 -16.94 7.32 10.81
CA PRO A 161 -18.05 6.83 11.63
C PRO A 161 -19.25 7.79 11.55
N ARG A 162 -20.46 7.24 11.62
CA ARG A 162 -21.68 8.05 11.63
C ARG A 162 -21.84 8.80 12.95
N LYS A 163 -22.36 10.04 12.91
CA LYS A 163 -22.63 10.86 14.12
C LYS A 163 -23.58 10.18 15.13
N LYS A 164 -24.55 9.40 14.64
CA LYS A 164 -25.55 8.70 15.45
C LYS A 164 -25.81 7.31 14.84
N GLY A 165 -25.86 6.29 15.69
CA GLY A 165 -26.18 4.91 15.31
C GLY A 165 -25.03 4.13 14.68
N PRO A 166 -25.24 2.83 14.40
CA PRO A 166 -24.25 1.99 13.74
C PRO A 166 -24.06 2.37 12.26
N GLY A 167 -22.85 2.14 11.75
CA GLY A 167 -22.52 2.30 10.33
C GLY A 167 -21.53 3.43 10.02
N TYR A 168 -21.22 3.56 8.73
CA TYR A 168 -20.27 4.54 8.20
C TYR A 168 -20.97 5.52 7.26
N ILE A 169 -20.47 6.75 7.21
CA ILE A 169 -20.90 7.75 6.24
C ILE A 169 -20.05 7.58 4.97
N ASP A 170 -20.66 7.76 3.79
CA ASP A 170 -19.88 7.86 2.56
C ASP A 170 -19.06 9.16 2.56
N PRO A 171 -17.72 9.10 2.51
CA PRO A 171 -16.89 10.28 2.58
C PRO A 171 -16.96 11.17 1.33
N LYS A 172 -17.71 10.77 0.27
CA LYS A 172 -17.84 11.50 -1.00
C LYS A 172 -16.47 11.83 -1.62
N LEU A 173 -15.52 10.91 -1.47
CA LEU A 173 -14.21 11.03 -2.08
C LEU A 173 -14.29 10.74 -3.57
N ASP A 174 -13.57 11.54 -4.36
CA ASP A 174 -13.34 11.27 -5.77
C ASP A 174 -12.83 9.84 -5.97
N PRO A 175 -13.37 9.05 -6.93
CA PRO A 175 -12.99 7.66 -7.12
C PRO A 175 -11.47 7.46 -7.29
N PHE A 176 -10.79 8.41 -7.91
CA PHE A 176 -9.34 8.36 -8.09
C PHE A 176 -8.60 8.54 -6.77
N THR A 177 -8.94 9.58 -6.00
CA THR A 177 -8.38 9.81 -4.65
C THR A 177 -8.66 8.62 -3.74
N ARG A 178 -9.88 8.07 -3.77
CA ARG A 178 -10.26 6.88 -3.01
C ARG A 178 -9.38 5.68 -3.36
N SER A 179 -9.22 5.36 -4.64
CA SER A 179 -8.38 4.24 -5.10
C SER A 179 -6.93 4.38 -4.64
N ARG A 180 -6.39 5.61 -4.64
CA ARG A 180 -5.04 5.88 -4.12
C ARG A 180 -4.95 5.66 -2.62
N ILE A 181 -5.89 6.17 -1.84
CA ILE A 181 -5.90 6.00 -0.38
C ILE A 181 -6.07 4.52 0.00
N GLU A 182 -6.91 3.77 -0.73
CA GLU A 182 -7.03 2.32 -0.57
C GLU A 182 -5.72 1.59 -0.88
N GLY A 183 -5.00 2.02 -1.92
CA GLY A 183 -3.66 1.49 -2.23
C GLY A 183 -2.64 1.79 -1.12
N ILE A 184 -2.65 3.00 -0.55
CA ILE A 184 -1.80 3.36 0.59
C ILE A 184 -2.15 2.49 1.80
N ARG A 185 -3.44 2.29 2.09
CA ARG A 185 -3.92 1.43 3.18
C ARG A 185 -3.39 0.00 3.04
N SER A 186 -3.58 -0.63 1.88
CA SER A 186 -3.11 -2.00 1.63
C SER A 186 -1.60 -2.11 1.77
N PHE A 187 -0.88 -1.11 1.26
CA PHE A 187 0.56 -1.03 1.40
C PHE A 187 1.02 -0.92 2.87
N LEU A 188 0.47 0.01 3.64
CA LEU A 188 0.83 0.20 5.04
C LEU A 188 0.44 -1.01 5.89
N ALA A 189 -0.69 -1.66 5.61
CA ALA A 189 -1.09 -2.90 6.28
C ALA A 189 -0.05 -4.03 6.07
N LEU A 190 0.45 -4.19 4.85
CA LEU A 190 1.49 -5.18 4.54
C LEU A 190 2.86 -4.85 5.15
N TYR A 191 3.13 -3.57 5.39
CA TYR A 191 4.37 -3.09 5.98
C TYR A 191 4.37 -3.18 7.52
N ALA A 192 3.26 -2.81 8.15
CA ALA A 192 3.14 -2.69 9.60
C ALA A 192 2.61 -3.96 10.31
N SER A 193 1.96 -4.88 9.59
CA SER A 193 1.46 -6.12 10.20
C SER A 193 2.60 -7.12 10.45
N PRO A 194 2.82 -7.58 11.69
CA PRO A 194 3.88 -8.55 12.01
C PRO A 194 3.64 -9.93 11.40
N GLN A 195 2.40 -10.24 11.00
CA GLN A 195 2.04 -11.49 10.33
C GLN A 195 2.36 -11.48 8.83
N SER A 196 2.64 -10.30 8.27
CA SER A 196 2.94 -10.15 6.85
C SER A 196 4.39 -10.60 6.54
N PRO A 197 4.63 -11.33 5.44
CA PRO A 197 5.99 -11.70 5.02
C PRO A 197 6.86 -10.46 4.66
N THR A 198 6.23 -9.32 4.41
CA THR A 198 6.88 -8.05 4.08
C THR A 198 6.95 -7.07 5.26
N TYR A 199 6.73 -7.54 6.50
CA TYR A 199 6.84 -6.72 7.70
C TYR A 199 8.18 -5.98 7.76
N GLY A 200 8.14 -4.66 7.98
CA GLY A 200 9.33 -3.81 8.05
C GLY A 200 10.08 -3.63 6.72
N LYS A 201 9.64 -4.25 5.61
CA LYS A 201 10.30 -4.19 4.29
C LYS A 201 9.56 -3.25 3.34
N TRP A 202 9.80 -1.95 3.45
CA TRP A 202 9.09 -0.88 2.73
C TRP A 202 8.96 -1.11 1.22
N LYS A 203 10.07 -1.44 0.54
CA LYS A 203 10.06 -1.71 -0.91
C LYS A 203 9.26 -2.96 -1.26
N ALA A 204 9.46 -4.06 -0.54
CA ALA A 204 8.78 -5.32 -0.80
C ALA A 204 7.26 -5.22 -0.57
N ALA A 205 6.84 -4.59 0.54
CA ALA A 205 5.44 -4.36 0.85
C ALA A 205 4.74 -3.51 -0.24
N SER A 206 5.42 -2.49 -0.78
CA SER A 206 4.83 -1.66 -1.85
C SER A 206 4.62 -2.42 -3.17
N ILE A 207 5.53 -3.34 -3.50
CA ILE A 207 5.42 -4.18 -4.69
C ILE A 207 4.28 -5.18 -4.49
N ALA A 208 4.22 -5.84 -3.33
CA ALA A 208 3.14 -6.75 -2.98
C ALA A 208 1.77 -6.06 -3.04
N ALA A 209 1.63 -4.85 -2.49
CA ALA A 209 0.40 -4.06 -2.57
C ALA A 209 0.00 -3.76 -4.03
N ALA A 210 0.94 -3.29 -4.85
CA ALA A 210 0.66 -3.02 -6.26
C ALA A 210 0.23 -4.29 -7.01
N LEU A 211 0.85 -5.43 -6.74
CA LEU A 211 0.46 -6.72 -7.30
C LEU A 211 -0.95 -7.15 -6.86
N THR A 212 -1.32 -6.98 -5.58
CA THR A 212 -2.68 -7.28 -5.10
C THR A 212 -3.75 -6.40 -5.77
N MET A 213 -3.36 -5.20 -6.22
CA MET A 213 -4.23 -4.30 -6.99
C MET A 213 -4.20 -4.56 -8.51
N GLY A 214 -3.44 -5.55 -8.99
CA GLY A 214 -3.26 -5.81 -10.42
C GLY A 214 -2.50 -4.71 -11.17
N ARG A 215 -1.61 -3.98 -10.49
CA ARG A 215 -0.84 -2.85 -11.05
C ARG A 215 0.65 -3.16 -11.15
N SER A 216 1.34 -2.38 -11.99
CA SER A 216 2.78 -2.54 -12.25
C SER A 216 3.66 -1.95 -11.13
N THR A 217 4.97 -2.18 -11.25
CA THR A 217 6.00 -1.64 -10.34
C THR A 217 6.03 -0.10 -10.29
N TYR A 218 5.52 0.58 -11.32
CA TYR A 218 5.36 2.02 -11.31
C TYR A 218 4.37 2.46 -10.23
N CYS A 219 3.24 1.76 -10.09
CA CYS A 219 2.27 2.01 -9.03
C CYS A 219 2.92 1.86 -7.64
N ALA A 220 3.76 0.84 -7.43
CA ALA A 220 4.50 0.66 -6.18
C ALA A 220 5.45 1.83 -5.87
N ARG A 221 6.02 2.52 -6.88
CA ARG A 221 6.80 3.74 -6.68
C ARG A 221 5.90 4.90 -6.23
N VAL A 222 4.76 5.07 -6.89
CA VAL A 222 3.79 6.13 -6.55
C VAL A 222 3.25 5.92 -5.13
N LEU A 223 2.86 4.70 -4.75
CA LEU A 223 2.37 4.39 -3.41
C LEU A 223 3.39 4.74 -2.32
N ARG A 224 4.68 4.45 -2.52
CA ARG A 224 5.74 4.81 -1.55
C ARG A 224 5.90 6.31 -1.38
N ARG A 225 5.74 7.08 -2.46
CA ARG A 225 5.80 8.55 -2.40
C ARG A 225 4.60 9.08 -1.62
N LEU A 226 3.39 8.71 -2.02
CA LEU A 226 2.15 9.16 -1.39
C LEU A 226 2.07 8.76 0.08
N ALA A 227 2.49 7.55 0.43
CA ALA A 227 2.50 7.10 1.81
C ALA A 227 3.46 7.92 2.69
N ARG A 228 4.60 8.38 2.17
CA ARG A 228 5.52 9.25 2.91
C ARG A 228 4.98 10.65 3.09
N GLU A 229 4.41 11.22 2.02
CA GLU A 229 3.74 12.52 2.07
C GLU A 229 2.63 12.47 3.12
N TYR A 230 1.79 11.41 3.11
CA TYR A 230 0.74 11.20 4.10
C TYR A 230 1.24 10.95 5.53
N ILE A 231 2.39 10.29 5.71
CA ILE A 231 3.01 10.11 7.03
C ILE A 231 3.55 11.43 7.58
N SER A 232 4.10 12.27 6.70
CA SER A 232 4.64 13.57 7.07
C SER A 232 3.53 14.57 7.39
N ASP A 233 2.46 14.57 6.59
CA ASP A 233 1.31 15.43 6.76
C ASP A 233 0.00 14.67 6.50
N ARG A 234 -0.79 14.51 7.56
CA ARG A 234 -2.08 13.80 7.53
C ARG A 234 -3.18 14.54 6.79
N SER A 235 -3.03 15.86 6.62
CA SER A 235 -4.02 16.70 5.94
C SER A 235 -3.90 16.62 4.41
N LEU A 236 -2.74 16.21 3.90
CA LEU A 236 -2.47 16.11 2.47
C LEU A 236 -3.03 14.80 1.90
N LEU A 237 -4.25 14.87 1.38
CA LEU A 237 -4.81 13.80 0.58
C LEU A 237 -4.22 13.84 -0.85
N PRO A 238 -4.08 12.68 -1.52
CA PRO A 238 -3.64 12.65 -2.91
C PRO A 238 -4.66 13.36 -3.80
N GLU A 239 -4.28 14.55 -4.26
CA GLU A 239 -5.09 15.36 -5.19
C GLU A 239 -5.13 14.74 -6.59
N ASN A 240 -6.27 14.91 -7.24
CA ASN A 240 -6.48 14.51 -8.62
C ASN A 240 -6.04 15.64 -9.56
N LEU A 241 -4.94 15.44 -10.30
CA LEU A 241 -4.43 16.42 -11.27
C LEU A 241 -5.26 16.47 -12.57
N TYR A 242 -6.15 15.51 -12.78
CA TYR A 242 -6.95 15.38 -13.99
C TYR A 242 -8.32 16.08 -13.90
N GLY A 243 -8.54 16.89 -12.86
CA GLY A 243 -9.79 17.63 -12.64
C GLY A 243 -10.87 16.82 -11.91
N TYR A 244 -12.10 17.35 -11.89
CA TYR A 244 -13.26 16.69 -11.30
C TYR A 244 -13.86 15.69 -12.29
N TRP A 245 -13.83 14.41 -11.93
CA TRP A 245 -14.50 13.34 -12.68
C TRP A 245 -15.86 13.11 -12.00
N ASN A 246 -16.88 13.88 -12.39
CA ASN A 246 -18.26 13.73 -11.91
C ASN A 246 -19.03 12.71 -12.75
#